data_AF-A0A962TDL1-F1
#
_entry.id   AF-A0A962TDL1-F1
#
_cell.length_a   1.000
_cell.length_b   1.000
_cell.length_c   1.000
_cell.angle_alpha   90.00
_cell.angle_beta   90.00
_cell.angle_gamma   90.00
#
_symmetry.space_group_name_H-M   'P 1'
#
loop_
_entity.id
_entity.type
_entity.pdbx_description
1 polymer ?
#
loop_
_entity_poly.entity_id
_entity_poly.type
_entity_poly.pdbx_seq_one_letter_code
_entity_poly.pdbx_strand_id
1 'polypeptide(L)'
;TVKIAGNDEGRTQCQKEYDNLGLLQQLQVPGVICAHRLGQFDIDGDECFVQSAITSAPCYDMLKPNTRRYSASDFHWITRKLVAIHQHTAGHDPESDSSTCF
;
A
#
# COMPACT_ATOMS: atom_id res chain seq x y z
N THR A 1 -7.99 -11.11 -2.31
CA THR A 1 -7.20 -11.90 -1.34
C THR A 1 -7.80 -11.72 0.04
N VAL A 2 -7.85 -12.79 0.84
CA VAL A 2 -8.36 -12.76 2.22
C VAL A 2 -7.18 -12.94 3.17
N LYS A 3 -7.14 -12.15 4.26
CA LYS A 3 -6.18 -12.33 5.37
C LYS A 3 -6.96 -12.64 6.64
N ILE A 4 -6.48 -13.63 7.39
CA ILE A 4 -7.02 -14.06 8.67
C ILE A 4 -5.93 -13.84 9.72
N ALA A 5 -6.24 -13.11 10.78
CA ALA A 5 -5.29 -12.82 11.85
C ALA A 5 -5.23 -13.98 12.85
N GLY A 6 -4.08 -14.63 12.99
CA GLY A 6 -3.90 -15.76 13.90
C GLY A 6 -3.66 -15.38 15.38
N ASN A 7 -3.51 -14.10 15.69
CA ASN A 7 -3.32 -13.55 17.04
C ASN A 7 -3.60 -12.03 17.07
N ASP A 8 -3.56 -11.41 18.25
CA ASP A 8 -3.89 -9.99 18.45
C ASP A 8 -2.91 -9.02 17.74
N GLU A 9 -1.62 -9.37 17.68
CA GLU A 9 -0.63 -8.61 16.91
C GLU A 9 -0.92 -8.66 15.41
N GLY A 10 -1.25 -9.86 14.90
CA GLY A 10 -1.67 -10.09 13.52
C GLY A 10 -2.94 -9.33 13.17
N ARG A 11 -3.87 -9.19 14.12
CA ARG A 11 -5.10 -8.41 13.95
C ARG A 11 -4.78 -6.93 13.79
N THR A 12 -3.94 -6.39 14.69
CA THR A 12 -3.48 -5.00 14.63
C THR A 12 -2.78 -4.70 13.30
N GLN A 13 -1.92 -5.61 12.84
CA GLN A 13 -1.22 -5.47 11.57
C GLN A 13 -2.17 -5.56 10.37
N CYS A 14 -3.10 -6.53 10.35
CA CYS A 14 -4.08 -6.66 9.28
C CYS A 14 -5.00 -5.44 9.19
N GLN A 15 -5.44 -4.90 10.33
CA GLN A 15 -6.22 -3.66 10.39
C GLN A 15 -5.43 -2.48 9.82
N LYS A 16 -4.17 -2.29 10.24
CA LYS A 16 -3.31 -1.21 9.74
C LYS A 16 -3.08 -1.31 8.22
N GLU A 17 -2.84 -2.51 7.70
CA GLU A 17 -2.69 -2.74 6.27
C GLU A 17 -3.99 -2.48 5.50
N TYR A 18 -5.11 -2.98 6.02
CA TYR A 18 -6.43 -2.74 5.46
C TYR A 18 -6.74 -1.24 5.41
N ASP A 19 -6.35 -0.50 6.44
CA ASP A 19 -6.53 0.94 6.49
C ASP A 19 -5.69 1.67 5.43
N ASN A 20 -4.44 1.26 5.26
CA ASN A 20 -3.55 1.81 4.26
C ASN A 20 -4.00 1.55 2.81
N LEU A 21 -4.84 0.54 2.54
CA LEU A 21 -5.42 0.32 1.20
C LEU A 21 -6.22 1.52 0.69
N GLY A 22 -6.93 2.22 1.59
CA GLY A 22 -7.69 3.43 1.24
C GLY A 22 -6.78 4.56 0.75
N LEU A 23 -5.58 4.67 1.32
CA LEU A 23 -4.57 5.66 0.92
C LEU A 23 -3.92 5.27 -0.41
N LEU A 24 -3.58 3.99 -0.59
CA LEU A 24 -2.99 3.48 -1.82
C LEU A 24 -3.92 3.64 -3.03
N GLN A 25 -5.24 3.62 -2.83
CA GLN A 25 -6.22 3.90 -3.88
C GLN A 25 -6.12 5.35 -4.41
N GLN A 26 -5.72 6.31 -3.58
CA GLN A 26 -5.54 7.71 -4.00
C GLN A 26 -4.25 7.90 -4.79
N LEU A 27 -3.26 7.04 -4.54
CA LEU A 27 -2.01 6.99 -5.29
C LEU A 27 -2.27 6.30 -6.63
N GLN A 28 -2.88 7.02 -7.58
CA GLN A 28 -3.05 6.53 -8.94
C GLN A 28 -1.66 6.25 -9.56
N VAL A 29 -1.44 4.98 -9.91
CA VAL A 29 -0.20 4.44 -10.50
C VAL A 29 -0.56 3.88 -11.89
N PRO A 30 -0.18 4.52 -13.01
CA PRO A 30 -0.52 4.02 -14.34
C PRO A 30 -0.09 2.57 -14.55
N GLY A 31 -1.02 1.76 -15.07
CA GLY A 31 -0.80 0.33 -15.29
C GLY A 31 -0.89 -0.54 -14.01
N VAL A 32 -1.15 0.05 -12.85
CA VAL A 32 -1.38 -0.68 -11.59
C VAL A 32 -2.76 -0.35 -11.06
N ILE A 33 -3.57 -1.40 -10.92
CA ILE A 33 -4.81 -1.34 -10.16
C ILE A 33 -4.45 -1.71 -8.73
N CYS A 34 -4.46 -0.70 -7.85
CA CYS A 34 -4.18 -0.86 -6.43
C CYS A 34 -5.21 -1.79 -5.77
N ALA A 35 -4.83 -2.44 -4.68
CA ALA A 35 -5.79 -3.17 -3.86
C ALA A 35 -6.75 -2.21 -3.18
N HIS A 36 -8.00 -2.63 -3.05
CA HIS A 36 -9.11 -1.91 -2.42
C HIS A 36 -9.68 -2.71 -1.26
N ARG A 37 -10.24 -2.00 -0.27
CA ARG A 37 -11.03 -2.60 0.81
C ARG A 37 -12.31 -3.20 0.22
N LEU A 38 -12.58 -4.48 0.48
CA LEU A 38 -13.83 -5.15 0.06
C LEU A 38 -14.76 -5.43 1.24
N GLY A 39 -14.21 -5.75 2.40
CA GLY A 39 -14.98 -5.87 3.64
C GLY A 39 -14.17 -6.45 4.80
N GLN A 40 -14.75 -6.39 5.99
CA GLN A 40 -14.25 -6.99 7.22
C GLN A 40 -15.38 -7.85 7.79
N PHE A 41 -15.07 -9.10 8.10
CA PHE A 41 -16.07 -10.11 8.49
C PHE A 41 -15.56 -10.92 9.67
N ASP A 42 -16.47 -11.40 10.52
CA ASP A 42 -16.18 -12.43 11.52
C ASP A 42 -16.57 -13.79 10.94
N ILE A 43 -15.62 -14.73 10.91
CA ILE A 43 -15.85 -16.10 10.46
C ILE A 43 -15.29 -17.02 11.54
N ASP A 44 -16.18 -17.79 12.18
CA ASP A 44 -15.83 -18.74 13.24
C ASP A 44 -15.07 -18.12 14.43
N GLY A 45 -15.32 -16.83 14.73
CA GLY A 45 -14.64 -16.08 15.78
C GLY A 45 -13.31 -15.45 15.34
N ASP A 46 -12.90 -15.66 14.10
CA ASP A 46 -11.72 -15.04 13.50
C ASP A 46 -12.09 -13.84 12.62
N GLU A 47 -11.44 -12.72 12.89
CA GLU A 47 -11.61 -11.50 12.11
C GLU A 47 -10.84 -11.58 10.79
N CYS A 48 -11.60 -11.43 9.69
CA CYS A 48 -11.14 -11.58 8.32
C CYS A 48 -11.15 -10.25 7.59
N PHE A 49 -10.03 -9.94 6.92
CA PHE A 49 -9.84 -8.72 6.14
C PHE A 49 -9.80 -9.06 4.65
N VAL A 50 -10.78 -8.57 3.89
CA VAL A 50 -10.93 -8.90 2.47
C VAL A 50 -10.53 -7.71 1.61
N GLN A 51 -9.53 -7.93 0.75
CA GLN A 51 -9.04 -6.92 -0.19
C GLN A 51 -9.12 -7.41 -1.64
N SER A 52 -9.24 -6.49 -2.59
CA SER A 52 -9.14 -6.84 -4.02
C SER A 52 -7.74 -7.33 -4.35
N ALA A 53 -7.63 -8.11 -5.44
CA ALA A 53 -6.32 -8.48 -5.97
C ALA A 53 -5.65 -7.25 -6.58
N ILE A 54 -4.36 -7.08 -6.30
CA ILE A 54 -3.53 -6.11 -7.03
C ILE A 54 -3.31 -6.67 -8.42
N THR A 55 -3.61 -5.88 -9.44
CA THR A 55 -3.22 -6.21 -10.82
C THR A 55 -2.23 -5.16 -11.29
N SER A 56 -0.99 -5.57 -11.55
CA SER A 56 0.06 -4.70 -12.06
C SER A 56 0.58 -5.24 -13.38
N ALA A 57 0.45 -4.44 -14.43
CA ALA A 57 1.13 -4.69 -15.71
C ALA A 57 2.61 -4.24 -15.71
N PRO A 58 3.01 -3.08 -15.13
CA PRO A 58 4.33 -2.51 -15.43
C PRO A 58 5.50 -3.13 -14.67
N CYS A 59 5.33 -3.69 -13.46
CA CYS A 59 6.44 -4.30 -12.73
C CYS A 59 6.85 -5.67 -13.30
N TYR A 60 5.92 -6.41 -13.91
CA TYR A 60 6.24 -7.69 -14.53
C TYR A 60 7.11 -7.51 -15.79
N ASP A 61 6.90 -6.42 -16.51
CA ASP A 61 7.75 -6.00 -17.63
C ASP A 61 9.12 -5.47 -17.17
N MET A 62 9.23 -4.90 -15.96
CA MET A 62 10.52 -4.47 -15.39
C MET A 62 11.44 -5.66 -15.08
N LEU A 63 10.84 -6.80 -14.72
CA LEU A 63 11.55 -8.04 -14.41
C LEU A 63 11.88 -8.86 -15.68
N LYS A 64 11.35 -8.47 -16.84
CA LYS A 64 11.67 -9.06 -18.14
C LYS A 64 12.59 -8.13 -18.92
N PRO A 65 13.91 -8.42 -18.99
CA PRO A 65 14.88 -7.53 -19.63
C PRO A 65 14.68 -7.26 -21.14
N ASN A 66 13.69 -7.89 -21.78
CA ASN A 66 13.55 -7.91 -23.24
C ASN A 66 12.35 -7.11 -23.82
N THR A 67 11.46 -6.50 -23.02
CA THR A 67 10.22 -5.93 -23.57
C THR A 67 10.10 -4.40 -23.53
N ARG A 68 10.85 -3.67 -22.69
CA ARG A 68 10.79 -2.19 -22.67
C ARG A 68 12.04 -1.55 -22.08
N ARG A 69 12.62 -0.55 -22.77
CA ARG A 69 13.65 0.33 -22.17
C ARG A 69 12.94 1.40 -21.35
N TYR A 70 13.15 1.37 -20.03
CA TYR A 70 12.64 2.38 -19.11
C TYR A 70 13.40 3.70 -19.30
N SER A 71 12.66 4.80 -19.33
CA SER A 71 13.18 6.16 -19.47
C SER A 71 13.51 6.78 -18.11
N ALA A 72 14.35 7.81 -18.11
CA ALA A 72 14.61 8.60 -16.90
C ALA A 72 13.31 9.17 -16.28
N SER A 73 12.30 9.49 -17.10
CA SER A 73 10.99 9.93 -16.63
C SER A 73 10.22 8.83 -15.90
N ASP A 74 10.34 7.56 -16.30
CA ASP A 74 9.70 6.44 -15.60
C ASP A 74 10.31 6.27 -14.20
N PHE A 75 11.64 6.35 -14.09
CA PHE A 75 12.34 6.29 -12.80
C PHE A 75 11.97 7.46 -11.90
N HIS A 76 11.98 8.68 -12.43
CA HIS A 76 11.58 9.86 -11.66
C HIS A 76 10.14 9.74 -11.14
N TRP A 77 9.25 9.19 -11.97
CA TRP A 77 7.86 8.96 -11.60
C TRP A 77 7.71 7.93 -10.47
N ILE A 78 8.40 6.78 -10.55
CA ILE A 78 8.41 5.76 -9.47
C ILE A 78 8.94 6.38 -8.17
N THR A 79 10.06 7.10 -8.23
CA THR A 79 10.67 7.74 -7.06
C THR A 79 9.71 8.72 -6.40
N ARG A 80 8.97 9.53 -7.16
CA ARG A 80 7.96 10.44 -6.60
C ARG A 80 6.83 9.70 -5.87
N LYS A 81 6.40 8.54 -6.39
CA LYS A 81 5.38 7.72 -5.72
C LYS A 81 5.90 7.09 -4.43
N LEU A 82 7.13 6.60 -4.42
CA LEU A 82 7.77 6.07 -3.21
C LEU A 82 7.94 7.15 -2.14
N VAL A 83 8.34 8.37 -2.52
CA VAL A 83 8.41 9.51 -1.59
C VAL A 83 7.04 9.85 -1.02
N ALA A 84 6.00 9.90 -1.85
CA ALA A 84 4.64 10.17 -1.38
C ALA A 84 4.14 9.10 -0.39
N ILE A 85 4.40 7.81 -0.67
CA ILE A 85 4.09 6.71 0.27
C ILE A 85 4.86 6.92 1.57
N HIS A 86 6.18 7.16 1.49
CA HIS A 86 7.02 7.37 2.66
C HIS A 86 6.52 8.51 3.54
N GLN A 87 6.26 9.68 2.97
CA GLN A 87 5.74 10.85 3.69
C GLN A 87 4.41 10.55 4.41
N HIS A 88 3.50 9.83 3.75
CA HIS A 88 2.23 9.45 4.36
C HIS A 88 2.36 8.38 5.45
N THR A 89 3.23 7.39 5.27
CA THR A 89 3.42 6.32 6.25
C THR A 89 4.30 6.72 7.43
N ALA A 90 5.21 7.68 7.25
CA ALA A 90 6.08 8.21 8.29
C ALA A 90 5.44 9.38 9.06
N GLY A 91 4.50 10.12 8.45
CA GLY A 91 3.79 11.25 9.07
C GLY A 91 2.67 10.89 10.04
N HIS A 92 2.56 9.61 10.46
CA HIS A 92 1.54 9.13 11.40
C HIS A 92 2.16 8.67 12.74
N ASP A 93 3.16 9.40 13.24
CA ASP A 93 3.44 9.48 14.67
C ASP A 93 2.74 10.74 15.22
N PRO A 94 1.64 10.62 16.00
CA PRO A 94 0.97 11.78 16.61
C PRO A 94 1.78 12.46 17.74
N GLU A 95 3.04 12.09 17.95
CA GLU A 95 3.91 12.63 19.01
C GLU A 95 5.22 13.26 18.52
N SER A 96 5.26 13.83 17.30
CA SER A 96 6.47 14.54 16.83
C SER A 96 6.25 15.99 16.37
N ASP A 97 5.11 16.61 16.70
CA ASP A 97 4.94 18.06 16.58
C ASP A 97 5.24 18.77 17.91
N SER A 98 6.46 18.56 18.42
CA SER A 98 7.05 19.53 19.33
C SER A 98 8.55 19.62 19.08
N SER A 99 8.92 20.53 18.17
CA SER A 99 10.01 21.49 18.38
C SER A 99 10.45 22.04 17.03
N THR A 100 9.95 23.23 16.68
CA THR A 100 10.80 24.31 16.18
C THR A 100 9.99 25.60 16.26
N CYS A 101 10.33 26.45 17.23
CA CYS A 101 10.09 27.89 17.14
C CYS A 101 11.43 28.61 17.41
N PHE A 102 11.89 29.28 16.35
CA PHE A 102 13.01 30.21 16.17
C PHE A 102 14.43 29.62 16.04
#